data_AF-A0A2N2M822-F1
#
_entry.id   AF-A0A2N2M822-F1
#
_cell.length_a   1.000
_cell.length_b   1.000
_cell.length_c   1.000
_cell.angle_alpha   90.00
_cell.angle_beta   90.00
_cell.angle_gamma   90.00
#
_symmetry.space_group_name_H-M   'P 1'
#
loop_
_entity.id
_entity.type
_entity.pdbx_description
1 polymer ?
#
loop_
_entity_poly.entity_id
_entity_poly.type
_entity_poly.pdbx_seq_one_letter_code
_entity_poly.pdbx_strand_id
1 'polypeptide(L)'
;VSKHESKSSQVGFSALTILLMANVLVILASSMSRLLLYEDAYGFSQLRTYTHVFIYWLAGLIVVTVFLELFRRHGHFALALLVMTLGFGATLAVMNVNSFIANKNIARAVAGEDLDVSYLVELSSDVVPTIFEKFNDTATPKAVKEDLGYALACRTVMMDDPVKLPWQEFNISTVQAWNLLQTNKAALSKYKVQDNNEYGWNYIKDGETIPCMYYGYMD
;
A
#
# COMPACT_ATOMS: atom_id res chain seq x y z
N VAL A 1 2.70 49.80 -16.82
CA VAL A 1 1.38 49.38 -17.35
C VAL A 1 0.51 49.00 -16.15
N SER A 2 -0.28 49.94 -15.65
CA SER A 2 -1.16 49.74 -14.49
C SER A 2 -2.48 49.16 -14.98
N LYS A 3 -2.69 47.86 -14.78
CA LYS A 3 -3.96 47.19 -15.10
C LYS A 3 -4.90 47.42 -13.91
N HIS A 4 -5.76 48.43 -14.01
CA HIS A 4 -6.89 48.59 -13.09
C HIS A 4 -7.87 47.44 -13.32
N GLU A 5 -7.63 46.29 -12.69
CA GLU A 5 -8.66 45.27 -12.61
C GLU A 5 -9.82 45.83 -11.77
N SER A 6 -11.00 45.89 -12.38
CA SER A 6 -12.24 46.22 -11.68
C SER A 6 -12.40 45.27 -10.50
N LYS A 7 -12.70 45.80 -9.30
CA LYS A 7 -12.97 44.99 -8.10
C LYS A 7 -14.01 43.89 -8.36
N SER A 8 -14.94 44.12 -9.28
CA SER A 8 -15.94 43.14 -9.71
C SER A 8 -15.32 41.95 -10.47
N SER A 9 -14.33 42.21 -11.34
CA SER A 9 -13.60 41.16 -12.08
C SER A 9 -12.79 40.26 -11.14
N GLN A 10 -12.17 40.84 -10.10
CA GLN A 10 -11.42 40.07 -9.10
C GLN A 10 -12.33 39.19 -8.24
N VAL A 11 -13.48 39.72 -7.80
CA VAL A 11 -14.44 38.93 -7.02
C VAL A 11 -15.04 37.80 -7.85
N GLY A 12 -15.38 38.05 -9.12
CA GLY A 12 -15.87 37.02 -10.03
C GLY A 12 -14.85 35.91 -10.27
N PHE A 13 -13.58 36.26 -10.47
CA PHE A 13 -12.50 35.28 -10.66
C PHE A 13 -12.27 34.41 -9.41
N SER A 14 -12.18 35.01 -8.22
CA SER A 14 -12.04 34.25 -6.98
C SER A 14 -13.24 33.34 -6.72
N ALA A 15 -14.46 33.81 -6.99
CA ALA A 15 -15.67 32.99 -6.84
C ALA A 15 -15.67 31.77 -7.78
N LEU A 16 -15.32 31.95 -9.06
CA LEU A 16 -15.19 30.86 -10.02
C LEU A 16 -14.09 29.87 -9.62
N THR A 17 -12.96 30.37 -9.10
CA THR A 17 -11.85 29.55 -8.66
C THR A 17 -12.23 28.68 -7.45
N ILE A 18 -12.89 29.28 -6.45
CA ILE A 18 -13.39 28.55 -5.27
C ILE A 18 -14.44 27.53 -5.69
N LEU A 19 -15.35 27.88 -6.59
CA LEU A 19 -16.35 26.97 -7.12
C LEU A 19 -15.69 25.78 -7.83
N LEU A 20 -14.70 26.04 -8.68
CA LEU A 20 -13.94 24.98 -9.36
C LEU A 20 -13.26 24.05 -8.34
N MET A 21 -12.57 24.61 -7.36
CA MET A 21 -11.91 23.85 -6.29
C MET A 21 -12.90 23.01 -5.48
N ALA A 22 -14.09 23.53 -5.18
CA ALA A 22 -15.14 22.79 -4.50
C ALA A 22 -15.64 21.60 -5.34
N ASN A 23 -15.79 21.77 -6.65
CA ASN A 23 -16.15 20.66 -7.54
C ASN A 23 -15.07 19.58 -7.58
N VAL A 24 -13.79 19.97 -7.57
CA VAL A 24 -12.68 18.99 -7.48
C VAL A 24 -12.77 18.18 -6.18
N LEU A 25 -13.06 18.82 -5.04
CA LEU A 25 -13.27 18.10 -3.77
C LEU A 25 -14.43 17.09 -3.84
N VAL A 26 -15.53 17.42 -4.52
CA VAL A 26 -16.64 16.49 -4.74
C VAL A 26 -16.21 15.28 -5.58
N ILE A 27 -15.43 15.51 -6.64
CA ILE A 27 -14.87 14.43 -7.46
C ILE A 27 -13.95 13.53 -6.62
N LEU A 28 -13.11 14.11 -5.75
CA LEU A 28 -12.25 13.35 -4.84
C LEU A 28 -13.05 12.50 -3.84
N ALA A 29 -14.14 13.04 -3.28
CA ALA A 29 -15.02 12.29 -2.39
C ALA A 29 -15.72 11.13 -3.11
N SER A 30 -16.12 11.36 -4.36
CA SER A 30 -16.70 10.33 -5.22
C SER A 30 -15.71 9.21 -5.53
N SER A 31 -14.47 9.56 -5.91
CA SER A 31 -13.43 8.57 -6.18
C SER A 31 -13.04 7.76 -4.94
N MET A 32 -12.96 8.42 -3.76
CA MET A 32 -12.74 7.77 -2.47
C MET A 32 -13.81 6.71 -2.18
N SER A 33 -15.08 7.05 -2.39
CA SER A 33 -16.20 6.13 -2.14
C SER A 33 -16.12 4.88 -3.03
N ARG A 34 -15.74 5.07 -4.30
CA ARG A 34 -15.54 3.97 -5.24
C ARG A 34 -14.35 3.09 -4.83
N LEU A 35 -13.27 3.69 -4.33
CA LEU A 35 -12.08 2.96 -3.90
C LEU A 35 -12.39 2.08 -2.68
N LEU A 36 -13.11 2.61 -1.69
CA LEU A 36 -13.53 1.87 -0.50
C LEU A 36 -14.40 0.66 -0.85
N LEU A 37 -15.31 0.78 -1.82
CA LEU A 37 -16.13 -0.34 -2.29
C LEU A 37 -15.26 -1.44 -2.92
N TYR A 38 -14.22 -1.06 -3.67
CA TYR A 38 -13.30 -2.04 -4.26
C TYR A 38 -12.40 -2.71 -3.22
N GLU A 39 -12.00 -2.01 -2.16
CA GLU A 39 -11.22 -2.58 -1.07
C GLU A 39 -12.02 -3.58 -0.25
N ASP A 40 -13.31 -3.32 -0.05
CA ASP A 40 -14.21 -4.25 0.64
C ASP A 40 -14.37 -5.56 -0.14
N ALA A 41 -14.53 -5.47 -1.46
CA ALA A 41 -14.72 -6.63 -2.33
C ALA A 41 -13.41 -7.42 -2.59
N TYR A 42 -12.30 -6.73 -2.88
CA TYR A 42 -11.06 -7.35 -3.37
C TYR A 42 -9.89 -7.28 -2.39
N GLY A 43 -10.00 -6.54 -1.29
CA GLY A 43 -8.91 -6.32 -0.33
C GLY A 43 -8.01 -5.13 -0.68
N PHE A 44 -7.05 -4.88 0.20
CA PHE A 44 -6.14 -3.74 0.09
C PHE A 44 -5.01 -4.03 -0.90
N SER A 45 -4.65 -3.04 -1.72
CA SER A 45 -3.47 -3.10 -2.59
C SER A 45 -2.59 -1.86 -2.48
N GLN A 46 -1.34 -1.98 -2.96
CA GLN A 46 -0.37 -0.88 -2.95
C GLN A 46 -0.89 0.36 -3.70
N LEU A 47 -1.36 0.17 -4.94
CA LEU A 47 -1.85 1.27 -5.77
C LEU A 47 -3.04 2.01 -5.13
N ARG A 48 -4.00 1.28 -4.55
CA ARG A 48 -5.18 1.87 -3.88
C ARG A 48 -4.77 2.61 -2.61
N THR A 49 -3.88 2.02 -1.81
CA THR A 49 -3.40 2.65 -0.57
C THR A 49 -2.64 3.96 -0.85
N TYR A 50 -1.75 3.98 -1.84
CA TYR A 50 -1.08 5.21 -2.25
C TYR A 50 -2.06 6.28 -2.76
N THR A 51 -3.07 5.85 -3.51
CA THR A 51 -4.14 6.74 -4.00
C THR A 51 -4.93 7.35 -2.83
N HIS A 52 -5.25 6.57 -1.80
CA HIS A 52 -5.93 7.08 -0.60
C HIS A 52 -5.12 8.18 0.09
N VAL A 53 -3.83 7.93 0.35
CA VAL A 53 -2.95 8.91 0.98
C VAL A 53 -2.84 10.16 0.12
N PHE A 54 -2.71 10.00 -1.20
CA PHE A 54 -2.65 11.11 -2.15
C PHE A 54 -3.93 11.97 -2.14
N ILE A 55 -5.11 11.34 -2.12
CA ILE A 55 -6.40 12.07 -2.07
C ILE A 55 -6.47 12.98 -0.84
N TYR A 56 -6.04 12.52 0.34
CA TYR A 56 -6.03 13.34 1.54
C TYR A 56 -5.10 14.54 1.45
N TRP A 57 -3.87 14.34 0.94
CA TRP A 57 -2.91 15.43 0.76
C TRP A 57 -3.35 16.42 -0.32
N LEU A 58 -3.94 15.94 -1.42
CA LEU A 58 -4.49 16.79 -2.47
C LEU A 58 -5.69 17.60 -1.98
N ALA A 59 -6.62 16.97 -1.25
CA ALA A 59 -7.75 17.67 -0.64
C ALA A 59 -7.27 18.74 0.35
N GLY A 60 -6.27 18.41 1.18
CA GLY A 60 -5.62 19.37 2.08
C GLY A 60 -5.01 20.56 1.34
N LEU A 61 -4.29 20.31 0.24
CA LEU A 61 -3.73 21.36 -0.61
C LEU A 61 -4.82 22.27 -1.18
N ILE A 62 -5.92 21.69 -1.69
CA ILE A 62 -7.05 22.46 -2.22
C ILE A 62 -7.66 23.34 -1.13
N VAL A 63 -7.90 22.79 0.06
CA VAL A 63 -8.45 23.54 1.21
C VAL A 63 -7.53 24.69 1.61
N VAL A 64 -6.22 24.46 1.71
CA VAL A 64 -5.25 25.53 1.99
C VAL A 64 -5.24 26.57 0.88
N THR A 65 -5.37 26.16 -0.38
CA THR A 65 -5.39 27.09 -1.52
C THR A 65 -6.64 27.97 -1.49
N VAL A 66 -7.81 27.39 -1.24
CA VAL A 66 -9.06 28.15 -1.03
C VAL A 66 -8.91 29.14 0.12
N PHE A 67 -8.30 28.72 1.23
CA PHE A 67 -8.02 29.61 2.35
C PHE A 67 -7.09 30.76 1.94
N LEU A 68 -5.97 30.48 1.28
CA LEU A 68 -5.05 31.53 0.80
C LEU A 68 -5.72 32.51 -0.16
N GLU A 69 -6.61 32.02 -1.03
CA GLU A 69 -7.42 32.84 -1.95
C GLU A 69 -8.36 33.78 -1.17
N LEU A 70 -9.10 33.25 -0.18
CA LEU A 70 -10.02 34.04 0.66
C LEU A 70 -9.30 35.14 1.45
N PHE A 71 -8.10 34.86 1.94
CA PHE A 71 -7.28 35.84 2.67
C PHE A 71 -6.37 36.68 1.76
N ARG A 72 -6.46 36.54 0.43
CA ARG A 72 -5.63 37.24 -0.58
C ARG A 72 -4.12 37.11 -0.35
N ARG A 73 -3.70 35.94 0.12
CA ARG A 73 -2.32 35.59 0.48
C ARG A 73 -1.67 34.68 -0.56
N HIS A 74 -1.85 34.99 -1.85
CA HIS A 74 -1.39 34.15 -2.96
C HIS A 74 0.12 33.87 -2.96
N GLY A 75 0.93 34.76 -2.37
CA GLY A 75 2.39 34.58 -2.25
C GLY A 75 2.83 33.35 -1.44
N HIS A 76 1.93 32.76 -0.65
CA HIS A 76 2.24 31.57 0.15
C HIS A 76 1.84 30.25 -0.52
N PHE A 77 1.29 30.28 -1.73
CA PHE A 77 0.89 29.05 -2.44
C PHE A 77 2.06 28.10 -2.69
N ALA A 78 3.21 28.63 -3.13
CA ALA A 78 4.40 27.83 -3.37
C ALA A 78 4.89 27.13 -2.09
N LEU A 79 4.81 27.81 -0.94
CA LEU A 79 5.15 27.23 0.36
C LEU A 79 4.14 26.13 0.74
N ALA A 80 2.83 26.37 0.55
CA ALA A 80 1.80 25.37 0.81
C ALA A 80 2.01 24.11 -0.06
N LEU A 81 2.32 24.29 -1.35
CA LEU A 81 2.62 23.19 -2.26
C LEU A 81 3.85 22.40 -1.82
N LEU A 82 4.91 23.08 -1.41
CA LEU A 82 6.13 22.45 -0.91
C LEU A 82 5.85 21.64 0.35
N VAL A 83 5.15 22.22 1.32
CA VAL A 83 4.80 21.55 2.58
C VAL A 83 3.91 20.33 2.33
N MET A 84 2.92 20.44 1.45
CA MET A 84 2.02 19.32 1.11
C MET A 84 2.77 18.20 0.39
N THR A 85 3.66 18.53 -0.55
CA THR A 85 4.47 17.53 -1.27
C THR A 85 5.44 16.81 -0.32
N LEU A 86 6.16 17.55 0.52
CA LEU A 86 7.06 16.95 1.52
C LEU A 86 6.28 16.13 2.56
N GLY A 87 5.13 16.64 3.00
CA GLY A 87 4.25 15.94 3.93
C GLY A 87 3.72 14.63 3.35
N PHE A 88 3.32 14.61 2.08
CA PHE A 88 2.94 13.40 1.37
C PHE A 88 4.07 12.37 1.33
N GLY A 89 5.27 12.79 0.89
CA GLY A 89 6.44 11.91 0.85
C GLY A 89 6.83 11.38 2.23
N ALA A 90 6.84 12.25 3.25
CA ALA A 90 7.12 11.88 4.63
C ALA A 90 6.06 10.91 5.18
N THR A 91 4.78 11.11 4.86
CA THR A 91 3.70 10.20 5.26
C THR A 91 3.94 8.81 4.71
N LEU A 92 4.27 8.68 3.42
CA LEU A 92 4.57 7.39 2.80
C LEU A 92 5.87 6.76 3.33
N ALA A 93 6.87 7.57 3.67
CA ALA A 93 8.12 7.07 4.23
C ALA A 93 7.95 6.53 5.66
N VAL A 94 7.08 7.16 6.46
CA VAL A 94 6.80 6.75 7.84
C VAL A 94 5.76 5.63 7.89
N MET A 95 4.77 5.67 7.02
CA MET A 95 3.76 4.63 6.91
C MET A 95 4.40 3.40 6.26
N ASN A 96 4.60 2.33 7.02
CA ASN A 96 4.95 1.04 6.44
C ASN A 96 3.73 0.50 5.68
N VAL A 97 3.55 0.94 4.43
CA VAL A 97 2.37 0.69 3.62
C VAL A 97 2.16 -0.82 3.39
N ASN A 98 3.22 -1.58 3.14
CA ASN A 98 3.12 -3.03 2.95
C ASN A 98 2.64 -3.74 4.20
N SER A 99 3.18 -3.39 5.38
CA SER A 99 2.72 -3.96 6.65
C SER A 99 1.29 -3.53 6.99
N PHE A 100 0.88 -2.31 6.63
CA PHE A 100 -0.51 -1.87 6.77
C PHE A 100 -1.45 -2.71 5.90
N ILE A 101 -1.10 -2.90 4.62
CA ILE A 101 -1.86 -3.71 3.67
C ILE A 101 -1.99 -5.15 4.17
N ALA A 102 -0.89 -5.77 4.60
CA ALA A 102 -0.92 -7.13 5.12
C ALA A 102 -1.77 -7.25 6.38
N ASN A 103 -1.63 -6.33 7.34
CA ASN A 103 -2.48 -6.33 8.54
C ASN A 103 -3.97 -6.25 8.18
N LYS A 104 -4.34 -5.41 7.21
CA LYS A 104 -5.74 -5.27 6.79
C LYS A 104 -6.26 -6.50 6.05
N ASN A 105 -5.50 -7.04 5.11
CA ASN A 105 -5.90 -8.25 4.39
C ASN A 105 -5.97 -9.47 5.31
N ILE A 106 -5.03 -9.62 6.25
CA ILE A 106 -5.08 -10.68 7.26
C ILE A 106 -6.28 -10.49 8.19
N ALA A 107 -6.56 -9.26 8.65
CA ALA A 107 -7.73 -9.00 9.48
C ALA A 107 -9.04 -9.31 8.76
N ARG A 108 -9.11 -9.02 7.45
CA ARG A 108 -10.24 -9.38 6.60
C ARG A 108 -10.39 -10.91 6.50
N ALA A 109 -9.29 -11.64 6.35
CA ALA A 109 -9.30 -13.10 6.36
C ALA A 109 -9.72 -13.70 7.71
N VAL A 110 -9.31 -13.08 8.83
CA VAL A 110 -9.78 -13.45 10.17
C VAL A 110 -11.29 -13.24 10.30
N ALA A 111 -11.87 -12.26 9.60
CA ALA A 111 -13.31 -12.01 9.57
C ALA A 111 -14.10 -12.97 8.67
N GLY A 112 -13.43 -13.92 7.99
CA GLY A 112 -14.07 -14.99 7.21
C GLY A 112 -14.03 -14.81 5.69
N GLU A 113 -13.31 -13.80 5.20
CA GLU A 113 -13.06 -13.60 3.76
C GLU A 113 -11.83 -14.39 3.30
N ASP A 114 -11.67 -14.56 1.99
CA ASP A 114 -10.53 -15.28 1.43
C ASP A 114 -9.23 -14.45 1.49
N LEU A 115 -8.12 -15.12 1.80
CA LEU A 115 -6.79 -14.51 1.83
C LEU A 115 -6.01 -14.81 0.55
N ASP A 116 -5.65 -13.75 -0.18
CA ASP A 116 -4.74 -13.87 -1.32
C ASP A 116 -3.28 -14.02 -0.84
N VAL A 117 -2.84 -15.28 -0.75
CA VAL A 117 -1.49 -15.66 -0.34
C VAL A 117 -0.45 -15.18 -1.34
N SER A 118 -0.70 -15.36 -2.64
CA SER A 118 0.23 -14.96 -3.70
C SER A 118 0.49 -13.46 -3.65
N TYR A 119 -0.56 -12.66 -3.43
CA TYR A 119 -0.41 -11.22 -3.23
C TYR A 119 0.39 -10.85 -1.97
N LEU A 120 0.16 -11.52 -0.83
CA LEU A 120 0.97 -11.31 0.38
C LEU A 120 2.46 -11.62 0.16
N VAL A 121 2.75 -12.61 -0.68
CA VAL A 121 4.12 -13.01 -1.02
C VAL A 121 4.78 -12.04 -2.01
N GLU A 122 4.03 -11.26 -2.78
CA GLU A 122 4.58 -10.22 -3.65
C GLU A 122 4.91 -8.90 -2.95
N LEU A 123 4.36 -8.68 -1.74
CA LEU A 123 4.66 -7.48 -0.97
C LEU A 123 6.17 -7.34 -0.67
N SER A 124 6.61 -6.18 -0.18
CA SER A 124 8.02 -6.03 0.20
C SER A 124 8.40 -6.92 1.40
N SER A 125 9.70 -7.14 1.61
CA SER A 125 10.25 -7.95 2.71
C SER A 125 9.89 -7.40 4.10
N ASP A 126 9.52 -6.13 4.19
CA ASP A 126 9.04 -5.47 5.41
C ASP A 126 7.77 -6.10 6.00
N VAL A 127 7.04 -6.87 5.21
CA VAL A 127 5.81 -7.56 5.62
C VAL A 127 6.05 -8.80 6.48
N VAL A 128 7.23 -9.42 6.35
CA VAL A 128 7.52 -10.74 6.96
C VAL A 128 7.35 -10.75 8.49
N PRO A 129 7.83 -9.74 9.25
CA PRO A 129 7.58 -9.66 10.68
C PRO A 129 6.08 -9.63 11.02
N THR A 130 5.30 -8.86 10.26
CA THR A 130 3.84 -8.74 10.44
C THR A 130 3.13 -10.06 10.20
N ILE A 131 3.51 -10.80 9.15
CA ILE A 131 2.97 -12.13 8.86
C ILE A 131 3.30 -13.11 10.00
N PHE A 132 4.53 -13.09 10.51
CA PHE A 132 4.94 -13.93 11.64
C PHE A 132 4.16 -13.61 12.93
N GLU A 133 3.93 -12.32 13.21
CA GLU A 133 3.12 -11.90 14.36
C GLU A 133 1.72 -12.51 14.28
N LYS A 134 1.04 -12.38 13.14
CA LYS A 134 -0.31 -12.94 12.92
C LYS A 134 -0.34 -14.46 12.85
N PHE A 135 0.73 -15.08 12.34
CA PHE A 135 0.88 -16.54 12.32
C PHE A 135 0.97 -17.12 13.74
N ASN A 136 1.72 -16.46 14.61
CA ASN A 136 1.92 -16.89 16.00
C ASN A 136 0.77 -16.47 16.94
N ASP A 137 -0.03 -15.47 16.57
CA ASP A 137 -1.17 -15.00 17.35
C ASP A 137 -2.20 -16.11 17.57
N THR A 138 -2.57 -16.37 18.83
CA THR A 138 -3.59 -17.36 19.20
C THR A 138 -4.99 -17.03 18.68
N ALA A 139 -5.29 -15.75 18.44
CA ALA A 139 -6.61 -15.31 17.95
C ALA A 139 -6.82 -15.61 16.45
N THR A 140 -5.76 -15.87 15.70
CA THR A 140 -5.85 -16.15 14.25
C THR A 140 -6.47 -17.54 14.00
N PRO A 141 -7.54 -17.65 13.19
CA PRO A 141 -8.16 -18.93 12.85
C PRO A 141 -7.18 -19.89 12.18
N LYS A 142 -7.41 -21.21 12.33
CA LYS A 142 -6.51 -22.25 11.80
C LYS A 142 -6.31 -22.16 10.27
N ALA A 143 -7.39 -21.91 9.52
CA ALA A 143 -7.34 -21.76 8.07
C ALA A 143 -6.41 -20.59 7.67
N VAL A 144 -6.59 -19.43 8.31
CA VAL A 144 -5.74 -18.26 8.06
C VAL A 144 -4.29 -18.54 8.46
N LYS A 145 -4.03 -19.24 9.58
CA LYS A 145 -2.66 -19.64 9.96
C LYS A 145 -2.00 -20.56 8.94
N GLU A 146 -2.77 -21.44 8.33
CA GLU A 146 -2.28 -22.31 7.28
C GLU A 146 -1.87 -21.50 6.04
N ASP A 147 -2.70 -20.55 5.61
CA ASP A 147 -2.40 -19.62 4.51
C ASP A 147 -1.16 -18.76 4.78
N LEU A 148 -1.04 -18.21 5.99
CA LEU A 148 0.17 -17.47 6.40
C LEU A 148 1.41 -18.38 6.43
N GLY A 149 1.23 -19.64 6.79
CA GLY A 149 2.29 -20.65 6.76
C GLY A 149 2.81 -20.91 5.35
N TYR A 150 1.91 -21.09 4.38
CA TYR A 150 2.26 -21.19 2.97
C TYR A 150 2.92 -19.91 2.45
N ALA A 151 2.42 -18.73 2.82
CA ALA A 151 3.05 -17.45 2.45
C ALA A 151 4.52 -17.37 2.93
N LEU A 152 4.77 -17.73 4.19
CA LEU A 152 6.12 -17.74 4.77
C LEU A 152 7.02 -18.81 4.14
N ALA A 153 6.48 -19.99 3.82
CA ALA A 153 7.23 -21.04 3.15
C ALA A 153 7.62 -20.65 1.71
N CYS A 154 6.69 -20.06 0.96
CA CYS A 154 6.95 -19.47 -0.36
C CYS A 154 8.07 -18.42 -0.29
N ARG A 155 8.01 -17.49 0.66
CA ARG A 155 9.09 -16.52 0.89
C ARG A 155 10.42 -17.18 1.21
N THR A 156 10.42 -18.25 1.99
CA THR A 156 11.66 -18.94 2.41
C THR A 156 12.42 -19.54 1.23
N VAL A 157 11.72 -20.02 0.20
CA VAL A 157 12.34 -20.61 -1.00
C VAL A 157 12.66 -19.57 -2.08
N MET A 158 11.87 -18.49 -2.17
CA MET A 158 12.06 -17.45 -3.19
C MET A 158 13.03 -16.34 -2.79
N MET A 159 13.31 -16.18 -1.50
CA MET A 159 14.17 -15.11 -1.02
C MET A 159 15.65 -15.45 -1.17
N ASP A 160 16.36 -14.62 -1.91
CA ASP A 160 17.81 -14.72 -2.05
C ASP A 160 18.55 -14.45 -0.74
N ASP A 161 19.73 -15.06 -0.61
CA ASP A 161 20.64 -14.80 0.50
C ASP A 161 21.19 -13.36 0.39
N PRO A 162 20.86 -12.46 1.33
CA PRO A 162 21.27 -11.06 1.25
C PRO A 162 22.79 -10.88 1.30
N VAL A 163 23.54 -11.87 1.79
CA VAL A 163 25.02 -11.83 1.81
C VAL A 163 25.62 -12.02 0.42
N LYS A 164 24.89 -12.66 -0.49
CA LYS A 164 25.33 -12.90 -1.87
C LYS A 164 25.02 -11.74 -2.81
N LEU A 165 24.14 -10.83 -2.38
CA LEU A 165 23.69 -9.69 -3.19
C LEU A 165 24.76 -8.59 -3.21
N PRO A 166 24.85 -7.82 -4.31
CA PRO A 166 25.73 -6.65 -4.37
C PRO A 166 25.27 -5.59 -3.36
N TRP A 167 26.22 -4.80 -2.84
CA TRP A 167 25.94 -3.83 -1.77
C TRP A 167 24.89 -2.76 -2.15
N GLN A 168 24.71 -2.49 -3.45
CA GLN A 168 23.71 -1.57 -3.98
C GLN A 168 22.26 -2.04 -3.74
N GLU A 169 22.06 -3.35 -3.57
CA GLU A 169 20.76 -3.96 -3.29
C GLU A 169 20.55 -4.20 -1.80
N PHE A 170 21.50 -3.77 -0.96
CA PHE A 170 21.41 -3.94 0.48
C PHE A 170 20.18 -3.23 1.04
N ASN A 171 19.33 -4.00 1.71
CA ASN A 171 18.16 -3.50 2.41
C ASN A 171 18.04 -4.16 3.79
N ILE A 172 17.90 -3.35 4.83
CA ILE A 172 17.78 -3.79 6.22
C ILE A 172 16.54 -4.68 6.40
N SER A 173 15.41 -4.35 5.76
CA SER A 173 14.18 -5.14 5.87
C SER A 173 14.36 -6.54 5.28
N THR A 174 15.10 -6.67 4.18
CA THR A 174 15.47 -7.94 3.56
C THR A 174 16.33 -8.77 4.50
N VAL A 175 17.34 -8.19 5.15
CA VAL A 175 18.18 -8.91 6.12
C VAL A 175 17.35 -9.39 7.32
N GLN A 176 16.48 -8.54 7.86
CA GLN A 176 15.61 -8.89 8.98
C GLN A 176 14.66 -10.04 8.62
N ALA A 177 13.99 -9.94 7.48
CA ALA A 177 13.08 -10.95 6.98
C ALA A 177 13.80 -12.29 6.72
N TRP A 178 14.98 -12.25 6.09
CA TRP A 178 15.78 -13.44 5.83
C TRP A 178 16.15 -14.16 7.15
N ASN A 179 16.64 -13.42 8.14
CA ASN A 179 16.99 -13.98 9.44
C ASN A 179 15.78 -14.63 10.14
N LEU A 180 14.61 -13.99 10.08
CA LEU A 180 13.37 -14.54 10.64
C LEU A 180 12.94 -15.83 9.94
N LEU A 181 13.01 -15.87 8.60
CA LEU A 181 12.64 -17.05 7.83
C LEU A 181 13.62 -18.21 8.07
N GLN A 182 14.93 -17.95 8.07
CA GLN A 182 15.93 -19.00 8.32
C GLN A 182 15.84 -19.56 9.74
N THR A 183 15.64 -18.71 10.75
CA THR A 183 15.49 -19.14 12.15
C THR A 183 14.28 -20.07 12.33
N ASN A 184 13.20 -19.82 11.58
CA ASN A 184 11.95 -20.58 11.67
C ASN A 184 11.79 -21.64 10.56
N LYS A 185 12.81 -21.86 9.73
CA LYS A 185 12.74 -22.75 8.56
C LYS A 185 12.28 -24.17 8.91
N ALA A 186 12.72 -24.71 10.04
CA ALA A 186 12.30 -26.02 10.52
C ALA A 186 10.79 -26.07 10.81
N ALA A 187 10.24 -25.02 11.44
CA ALA A 187 8.80 -24.93 11.73
C ALA A 187 7.95 -24.73 10.46
N LEU A 188 8.51 -24.04 9.45
CA LEU A 188 7.85 -23.81 8.17
C LEU A 188 7.93 -25.00 7.22
N SER A 189 8.85 -25.96 7.43
CA SER A 189 9.02 -27.14 6.57
C SER A 189 7.77 -28.02 6.39
N LYS A 190 6.79 -27.90 7.30
CA LYS A 190 5.49 -28.58 7.19
C LYS A 190 4.63 -28.05 6.03
N TYR A 191 4.84 -26.80 5.63
CA TYR A 191 4.19 -26.19 4.46
C TYR A 191 5.05 -26.48 3.22
N LYS A 192 4.65 -27.51 2.47
CA LYS A 192 5.43 -27.98 1.33
C LYS A 192 5.23 -27.05 0.12
N VAL A 193 6.35 -26.53 -0.37
CA VAL A 193 6.44 -25.74 -1.61
C VAL A 193 7.26 -26.54 -2.61
N GLN A 194 6.81 -26.54 -3.87
CA GLN A 194 7.36 -27.32 -4.97
C GLN A 194 7.71 -26.37 -6.12
N ASP A 195 8.77 -26.68 -6.87
CA ASP A 195 9.10 -25.96 -8.10
C ASP A 195 8.62 -26.79 -9.28
N ASN A 196 7.69 -26.23 -10.06
CA ASN A 196 7.15 -26.93 -11.24
C ASN A 196 7.93 -26.62 -12.54
N ASN A 197 9.05 -25.89 -12.48
CA ASN A 197 9.90 -25.44 -13.60
C ASN A 197 9.19 -24.56 -14.67
N GLU A 198 7.91 -24.78 -14.95
CA GLU A 198 7.10 -24.09 -15.96
C GLU A 198 6.41 -22.84 -15.40
N TYR A 199 5.92 -22.93 -14.16
CA TYR A 199 5.25 -21.85 -13.42
C TYR A 199 5.95 -21.57 -12.09
N GLY A 200 7.25 -21.87 -12.01
CA GLY A 200 8.09 -21.79 -10.81
C GLY A 200 7.49 -22.32 -9.50
N TRP A 201 7.71 -21.61 -8.39
CA TRP A 201 7.35 -22.08 -7.04
C TRP A 201 5.85 -22.03 -6.78
N ASN A 202 5.30 -23.14 -6.28
CA ASN A 202 3.88 -23.32 -5.98
C ASN A 202 3.69 -24.20 -4.74
N TYR A 203 2.51 -24.16 -4.15
CA TYR A 203 2.12 -25.04 -3.06
C TYR A 203 0.77 -25.70 -3.37
N ILE A 204 0.51 -26.83 -2.73
CA ILE A 204 -0.76 -27.55 -2.89
C ILE A 204 -1.58 -27.34 -1.62
N LYS A 205 -2.80 -26.82 -1.80
CA LYS A 205 -3.80 -26.67 -0.74
C LYS A 205 -5.12 -27.24 -1.26
N ASP A 206 -5.75 -28.12 -0.49
CA ASP A 206 -7.03 -28.76 -0.84
C ASP A 206 -7.09 -29.46 -2.22
N GLY A 207 -5.93 -29.91 -2.73
CA GLY A 207 -5.80 -30.56 -4.04
C GLY A 207 -5.63 -29.60 -5.21
N GLU A 208 -5.66 -28.29 -4.97
CA GLU A 208 -5.38 -27.25 -5.96
C GLU A 208 -3.92 -26.79 -5.87
N THR A 209 -3.29 -26.59 -7.03
CA THR A 209 -1.93 -26.04 -7.13
C THR A 209 -2.02 -24.52 -7.22
N ILE A 210 -1.48 -23.82 -6.23
CA ILE A 210 -1.51 -22.36 -6.14
C ILE A 210 -0.07 -21.83 -6.29
N PRO A 211 0.18 -20.87 -7.20
CA PRO A 211 1.51 -20.30 -7.37
C PRO A 211 1.89 -19.39 -6.20
N CYS A 212 3.16 -19.41 -5.80
CA CYS A 212 3.65 -18.55 -4.71
C CYS A 212 3.62 -17.06 -5.05
N MET A 213 3.65 -16.70 -6.33
CA MET A 213 3.52 -15.32 -6.83
C MET A 213 2.74 -15.34 -8.14
N TYR A 214 2.08 -14.24 -8.49
CA TYR A 214 1.49 -14.11 -9.81
C TYR A 214 2.61 -14.00 -10.84
N TYR A 215 2.63 -14.95 -11.77
CA TYR A 215 3.42 -14.80 -12.98
C TYR A 215 2.69 -13.79 -13.85
N GLY A 216 3.15 -12.54 -13.81
CA GLY A 216 2.73 -11.55 -14.78
C GLY A 216 3.01 -12.11 -16.17
N TYR A 217 1.96 -12.32 -16.96
CA TYR A 217 2.10 -12.24 -18.41
C TYR A 217 2.67 -10.85 -18.66
N MET A 218 3.98 -10.79 -18.94
CA MET A 218 4.58 -9.57 -19.48
C MET A 218 4.02 -9.41 -20.88
N ASP A 219 2.92 -8.68 -20.98
CA ASP A 219 2.46 -8.04 -22.22
C ASP A 219 3.20 -6.71 -22.41
#